data_AF-A0A0T0M6Q1-F1
#
_entry.id   AF-A0A0T0M6Q1-F1
#
_cell.length_a   1.000
_cell.length_b   1.000
_cell.length_c   1.000
_cell.angle_alpha   90.00
_cell.angle_beta   90.00
_cell.angle_gamma   90.00
#
_symmetry.space_group_name_H-M   'P 1'
#
loop_
_entity.id
_entity.type
_entity.pdbx_description
1 polymer ?
#
loop_
_entity_poly.entity_id
_entity_poly.type
_entity_poly.pdbx_seq_one_letter_code
_entity_poly.pdbx_strand_id
1 'polypeptide(L)'
;MIMHDGGIAIDLLEVKAIHMEFLKKGGYLIFELNNILLPIFNEDTQGIELKSFANDPVKYYIKTSDSLRAYFEEWVQMWQDSKD
;
A
#
# COMPACT_ATOMS: atom_id res chain seq x y z
N MET A 1 3.56 6.24 -9.72
CA MET A 1 2.76 5.52 -10.74
C MET A 1 1.52 5.00 -10.05
N ILE A 2 0.33 5.40 -10.51
CA ILE A 2 -0.93 4.98 -9.89
C ILE A 2 -1.39 3.69 -10.56
N MET A 3 -1.49 2.60 -9.80
CA MET A 3 -2.06 1.34 -10.27
C MET A 3 -3.45 1.14 -9.66
N HIS A 4 -4.40 0.69 -10.48
CA HIS A 4 -5.78 0.45 -10.04
C HIS A 4 -6.16 -1.02 -10.18
N ASP A 5 -6.71 -1.61 -9.12
CA ASP A 5 -7.36 -2.93 -9.17
C ASP A 5 -8.53 -2.99 -8.18
N GLY A 6 -9.63 -3.63 -8.59
CA GLY A 6 -10.79 -3.87 -7.72
C GLY A 6 -11.43 -2.61 -7.10
N GLY A 7 -11.19 -1.41 -7.66
CA GLY A 7 -11.66 -0.13 -7.12
C GLY A 7 -10.69 0.57 -6.16
N ILE A 8 -9.49 0.03 -5.97
CA ILE A 8 -8.43 0.65 -5.16
C ILE A 8 -7.37 1.20 -6.11
N ALA A 9 -7.00 2.47 -5.94
CA ALA A 9 -5.88 3.11 -6.62
C ALA A 9 -4.75 3.34 -5.61
N ILE A 10 -3.56 2.80 -5.88
CA ILE A 10 -2.38 2.94 -5.01
C ILE A 10 -1.31 3.71 -5.79
N ASP A 11 -0.80 4.80 -5.21
CA ASP A 11 0.41 5.42 -5.70
C ASP A 11 1.63 4.66 -5.17
N LEU A 12 2.34 4.00 -6.07
CA LEU A 12 3.52 3.21 -5.72
C LEU A 12 4.72 4.04 -5.25
N LEU A 13 4.72 5.35 -5.50
CA LEU A 13 5.73 6.26 -4.95
C LEU A 13 5.62 6.38 -3.43
N GLU A 14 4.42 6.18 -2.89
CA GLU A 14 4.15 6.24 -1.46
C GLU A 14 4.34 4.87 -0.79
N VAL A 15 4.65 3.79 -1.51
CA VAL A 15 4.96 2.51 -0.87
C VAL A 15 6.28 2.64 -0.11
N LYS A 16 6.23 2.36 1.19
CA LYS A 16 7.37 2.32 2.10
C LYS A 16 7.99 0.92 2.15
N ALA A 17 7.13 -0.10 2.24
CA ALA A 17 7.54 -1.49 2.31
C ALA A 17 6.47 -2.42 1.73
N ILE A 18 6.95 -3.52 1.16
CA ILE A 18 6.12 -4.68 0.78
C ILE A 18 6.65 -5.86 1.57
N HIS A 19 5.79 -6.61 2.24
CA HIS A 19 6.19 -7.84 2.94
C HIS A 19 5.11 -8.92 2.89
N MET A 20 5.52 -10.15 3.19
CA MET A 20 4.64 -11.31 3.26
C MET A 20 4.42 -11.73 4.72
N GLU A 21 3.20 -12.15 5.03
CA GLU A 21 2.86 -12.81 6.30
C GLU A 21 2.28 -14.19 5.99
N PHE A 22 3.05 -15.26 6.23
CA PHE A 22 2.61 -16.63 5.95
C PHE A 22 1.63 -17.13 7.00
N LEU A 23 0.59 -17.83 6.53
CA LEU A 23 -0.34 -18.59 7.37
C LEU A 23 -0.15 -20.10 7.13
N LYS A 24 -0.89 -20.95 7.86
CA LYS A 24 -0.87 -22.41 7.65
C LYS A 24 -1.14 -22.82 6.19
N LYS A 25 -1.89 -21.98 5.46
CA LYS A 25 -2.13 -22.11 4.03
C LYS A 25 -2.17 -20.72 3.42
N GLY A 26 -1.23 -20.42 2.52
CA GLY A 26 -1.14 -19.09 1.91
C GLY A 26 -0.64 -18.03 2.89
N GLY A 27 -1.21 -16.84 2.81
CA GLY A 27 -0.84 -15.72 3.67
C GLY A 27 -1.31 -14.38 3.15
N TYR A 28 -0.82 -13.30 3.73
CA TYR A 28 -1.09 -11.94 3.30
C TYR A 28 0.11 -11.35 2.56
N LEU A 29 -0.16 -10.72 1.43
CA LEU A 29 0.72 -9.71 0.84
C LEU A 29 0.34 -8.36 1.43
N ILE A 30 1.31 -7.66 2.01
CA ILE A 30 1.09 -6.47 2.81
C ILE A 30 1.88 -5.31 2.24
N PHE A 31 1.20 -4.19 2.01
CA PHE A 31 1.79 -2.94 1.56
C PHE A 31 1.72 -1.91 2.70
N GLU A 32 2.88 -1.45 3.14
CA GLU A 32 3.00 -0.30 4.03
C GLU A 32 3.23 0.95 3.18
N LEU A 33 2.45 2.00 3.44
CA LEU A 33 2.56 3.29 2.77
C LEU A 33 3.28 4.29 3.69
N ASN A 34 3.95 5.26 3.07
CA ASN A 34 4.40 6.48 3.73
C ASN A 34 3.18 7.27 4.23
N ASN A 35 3.39 8.09 5.26
CA ASN A 35 2.33 8.91 5.81
C ASN A 35 1.75 9.84 4.73
N ILE A 36 0.50 9.59 4.33
CA ILE A 36 -0.23 10.54 3.50
C ILE A 36 -0.72 11.66 4.42
N LEU A 37 -0.04 12.81 4.34
CA LEU A 37 -0.50 14.06 4.94
C LEU A 37 -1.42 14.77 3.95
N LEU A 38 -2.70 14.92 4.30
CA LEU A 38 -3.63 15.71 3.50
C LEU A 38 -3.79 17.11 4.10
N PRO A 39 -3.67 18.18 3.28
CA PRO A 39 -4.17 19.49 3.65
C PRO A 39 -5.71 19.45 3.59
N ILE A 40 -6.34 19.65 4.75
CA ILE A 40 -7.80 19.70 4.89
C ILE A 40 -8.17 21.11 5.37
N PHE A 41 -9.15 21.73 4.74
CA PHE A 41 -9.69 22.99 5.23
C PHE A 41 -10.52 22.74 6.49
N ASN A 42 -10.16 23.38 7.60
CA ASN A 42 -10.91 23.34 8.84
C ASN A 42 -11.82 24.57 8.93
N GLU A 43 -13.13 24.34 8.97
CA GLU A 43 -14.14 25.40 9.03
C GLU A 43 -14.11 26.16 10.37
N ASP A 44 -13.69 25.53 11.46
CA ASP A 44 -13.64 26.13 12.80
C ASP A 44 -12.46 27.09 12.95
N THR A 45 -11.31 26.76 12.35
CA THR A 45 -10.09 27.57 12.41
C THR A 45 -9.89 28.45 11.18
N GLN A 46 -10.76 28.30 10.17
CA GLN A 46 -10.70 28.95 8.85
C GLN A 46 -9.33 28.80 8.16
N GLY A 47 -8.64 27.69 8.43
CA GLY A 47 -7.27 27.43 7.99
C GLY A 47 -7.09 26.06 7.34
N ILE A 48 -5.96 25.87 6.65
CA ILE A 48 -5.54 24.56 6.17
C ILE A 48 -4.80 23.83 7.29
N GLU A 49 -5.29 22.66 7.67
CA GLU A 49 -4.65 21.76 8.62
C GLU A 49 -4.11 20.52 7.91
N LEU A 50 -2.92 20.07 8.31
CA LEU A 50 -2.39 18.79 7.84
C LEU A 50 -2.93 17.68 8.75
N LYS A 51 -3.76 16.78 8.20
CA LYS A 51 -4.18 15.55 8.88
C LYS A 51 -3.51 14.35 8.25
N SER A 52 -2.95 13.48 9.09
CA SER A 52 -2.50 12.15 8.68
C SER A 52 -3.68 11.19 8.65
N PHE A 53 -3.81 10.38 7.60
CA PHE A 53 -4.60 9.16 7.73
C PHE A 53 -3.95 8.21 8.76
N ALA A 54 -4.77 7.38 9.41
CA ALA A 54 -4.23 6.27 10.20
C ALA A 54 -3.45 5.35 9.25
N ASN A 55 -2.21 5.01 9.61
CA ASN A 55 -1.38 4.10 8.85
C ASN A 55 -1.90 2.67 9.01
N ASP A 56 -2.92 2.33 8.25
CA ASP A 56 -3.35 0.95 8.13
C ASP A 56 -2.75 0.34 6.87
N PRO A 57 -2.01 -0.78 7.01
CA PRO A 57 -1.44 -1.45 5.86
C PRO A 57 -2.53 -2.05 4.98
N VAL A 58 -2.35 -1.98 3.66
CA VAL A 58 -3.25 -2.68 2.73
C VAL A 58 -2.84 -4.14 2.72
N LYS A 59 -3.77 -5.03 3.11
CA LYS A 59 -3.54 -6.48 3.17
C LYS A 59 -4.37 -7.19 2.11
N TYR A 60 -3.72 -8.01 1.31
CA TYR A 60 -4.38 -8.88 0.34
C TYR A 60 -4.10 -10.34 0.66
N TYR A 61 -5.17 -11.15 0.82
CA TYR A 61 -5.02 -12.56 1.14
C TYR A 61 -4.79 -13.41 -0.12
N ILE A 62 -3.76 -14.25 -0.09
CA ILE A 62 -3.42 -15.18 -1.16
C ILE A 62 -3.49 -16.60 -0.64
N LYS A 63 -4.22 -17.45 -1.36
CA LYS A 63 -4.64 -18.78 -0.90
C LYS A 63 -3.52 -19.82 -0.82
N THR A 64 -2.43 -19.65 -1.55
CA THR A 64 -1.31 -20.61 -1.61
C THR A 64 0.00 -19.89 -1.39
N SER A 65 0.94 -20.57 -0.72
CA SER A 65 2.24 -19.98 -0.39
C SER A 65 3.09 -19.72 -1.64
N ASP A 66 2.95 -20.56 -2.67
CA ASP A 66 3.64 -20.39 -3.94
C ASP A 66 3.13 -19.16 -4.70
N SER A 67 1.81 -18.97 -4.76
CA SER A 67 1.26 -17.75 -5.37
C SER A 67 1.62 -16.51 -4.56
N LEU A 68 1.65 -16.59 -3.21
CA LEU A 68 2.07 -15.46 -2.38
C LEU A 68 3.50 -15.02 -2.71
N ARG A 69 4.43 -15.97 -2.90
CA ARG A 69 5.81 -15.67 -3.30
C ARG A 69 5.87 -15.07 -4.70
N ALA A 70 5.17 -15.67 -5.67
CA ALA A 70 5.15 -15.19 -7.04
C ALA A 70 4.62 -13.74 -7.12
N TYR A 71 3.49 -13.45 -6.48
CA TYR A 71 2.94 -12.10 -6.43
C TYR A 71 3.87 -11.13 -5.71
N PHE A 72 4.50 -11.53 -4.60
CA PHE A 72 5.48 -10.68 -3.92
C PHE A 72 6.64 -10.28 -4.85
N GLU A 73 7.21 -11.25 -5.58
CA GLU A 73 8.31 -10.99 -6.52
C GLU A 73 7.88 -10.07 -7.67
N GLU A 74 6.70 -10.29 -8.25
CA GLU A 74 6.13 -9.40 -9.27
C GLU A 74 5.99 -7.96 -8.76
N TRP A 75 5.40 -7.77 -7.57
CA TRP A 75 5.20 -6.44 -6.99
C TRP A 75 6.51 -5.74 -6.63
N VAL A 76 7.51 -6.47 -6.13
CA VAL A 76 8.84 -5.91 -5.86
C VAL A 76 9.50 -5.45 -7.17
N GLN A 77 9.40 -6.23 -8.24
CA GLN A 77 9.95 -5.83 -9.54
C GLN A 77 9.25 -4.58 -10.08
N MET A 78 7.92 -4.55 -10.08
CA MET A 78 7.16 -3.37 -10.53
C MET A 78 7.50 -2.12 -9.72
N TRP A 79 7.74 -2.27 -8.42
CA TRP A 79 8.15 -1.16 -7.56
C TRP A 79 9.57 -0.67 -7.88
N GLN A 80 10.50 -1.58 -8.18
CA GLN A 80 11.84 -1.20 -8.65
C GLN A 80 11.75 -0.44 -9.97
N ASP A 81 11.03 -0.96 -10.95
CA ASP A 81 10.85 -0.35 -12.27
C ASP A 81 10.20 1.05 -12.18
N SER A 82 9.40 1.29 -11.13
CA SER A 82 8.74 2.60 -10.91
C SER A 82 9.67 3.70 -10.36
N LYS A 83 10.89 3.35 -9.93
CA LYS A 83 11.88 4.27 -9.37
C LYS A 83 12.96 4.70 -10.37
N ASP A 84 13.03 4.04 -11.52
CA ASP A 84 13.86 4.40 -12.67
C ASP A 84 13.18 5.46 -13.55
#